data_AF-A0A0S8AQN2-F1
#
_entry.id   AF-A0A0S8AQN2-F1
#
_cell.length_a   1.000
_cell.length_b   1.000
_cell.length_c   1.000
_cell.angle_alpha   90.00
_cell.angle_beta   90.00
_cell.angle_gamma   90.00
#
_symmetry.space_group_name_H-M   'P 1'
#
loop_
_entity.id
_entity.type
_entity.pdbx_description
1 polymer ?
#
loop_
_entity_poly.entity_id
_entity_poly.type
_entity_poly.pdbx_seq_one_letter_code
_entity_poly.pdbx_strand_id
1 'polypeptide(L)'
;MMLAKPVVGSVMVTVAGALLLGGCGTHGARDEARPSQLSGQYVTAEDIRASGASSAWEALKYTVRTHRFTDYHGVPTRIQSDRGQGSMVLREDPLVFLDGARLTDITILRMIPANNLHAIQVLTGPDATTYYGTSAVAGVILIETTLGEEVADTVAVPDTTAP
;
A
#
# COMPACT_ATOMS: atom_id res chain seq x y z
N MET A 1 -43.79 7.21 64.66
CA MET A 1 -42.85 7.64 63.60
C MET A 1 -43.66 8.46 62.59
N MET A 2 -43.83 9.78 62.80
CA MET A 2 -42.98 10.87 62.28
C MET A 2 -42.77 10.76 60.75
N LEU A 3 -43.04 11.76 59.90
CA LEU A 3 -43.64 13.09 60.02
C LEU A 3 -43.77 13.67 58.58
N ALA A 4 -44.79 14.50 58.34
CA ALA A 4 -44.81 15.69 57.46
C ALA A 4 -44.66 15.62 55.91
N LYS A 5 -45.75 16.06 55.24
CA LYS A 5 -45.83 16.83 53.95
C LYS A 5 -45.10 18.20 54.10
N PRO A 6 -44.80 19.07 53.08
CA PRO A 6 -45.62 19.38 51.88
C PRO A 6 -44.93 20.03 50.62
N VAL A 7 -45.76 20.40 49.62
CA VAL A 7 -45.73 21.63 48.77
C VAL A 7 -44.66 21.85 47.66
N VAL A 8 -45.19 22.01 46.44
CA VAL A 8 -44.95 23.02 45.36
C VAL A 8 -43.63 23.81 45.35
N GLY A 9 -43.02 23.95 44.16
CA GLY A 9 -42.21 25.14 43.87
C GLY A 9 -41.13 24.94 42.83
N SER A 10 -41.41 25.38 41.60
CA SER A 10 -40.43 25.57 40.53
C SER A 10 -39.28 26.49 40.99
N VAL A 11 -38.03 26.04 40.96
CA VAL A 11 -36.85 26.93 40.96
C VAL A 11 -35.75 26.31 40.12
N MET A 12 -35.54 26.92 38.96
CA MET A 12 -34.33 26.86 38.14
C MET A 12 -33.15 27.42 38.95
N VAL A 13 -32.20 26.57 39.34
CA VAL A 13 -30.87 27.01 39.80
C VAL A 13 -29.81 26.18 39.09
N THR A 14 -29.14 26.87 38.18
CA THR A 14 -27.91 26.50 37.50
C THR A 14 -26.77 26.39 38.51
N VAL A 15 -26.10 25.24 38.61
CA VAL A 15 -24.74 25.15 39.16
C VAL A 15 -23.90 24.23 38.28
N ALA A 16 -22.80 24.80 37.81
CA ALA A 16 -21.80 24.23 36.94
C ALA A 16 -21.06 23.04 37.57
N GLY A 17 -20.67 22.07 36.75
CA GLY A 17 -19.80 20.99 37.20
C GLY A 17 -19.37 20.02 36.09
N ALA A 18 -18.06 20.07 35.79
CA ALA A 18 -17.21 19.01 35.24
C ALA A 18 -17.15 18.76 33.72
N LEU A 19 -16.11 19.36 33.12
CA LEU A 19 -15.17 18.78 32.16
C LEU A 19 -15.48 17.34 31.65
N LEU A 20 -15.71 17.23 30.35
CA LEU A 20 -15.04 16.23 29.53
C LEU A 20 -14.55 16.92 28.25
N LEU A 21 -13.28 17.33 28.28
CA LEU A 21 -12.48 17.61 27.10
C LEU A 21 -12.35 16.30 26.32
N GLY A 22 -13.32 16.01 25.46
CA GLY A 22 -13.17 15.04 24.39
C GLY A 22 -12.25 15.66 23.34
N GLY A 23 -10.95 15.64 23.61
CA GLY A 23 -9.94 16.06 22.67
C GLY A 23 -10.07 15.24 21.39
N CYS A 24 -10.22 15.90 20.25
CA CYS A 24 -9.88 15.31 18.98
C CYS A 24 -8.38 15.02 19.02
N GLY A 25 -8.01 13.82 19.47
CA GLY A 25 -6.69 13.28 19.27
C GLY A 25 -6.44 13.26 17.77
N THR A 26 -5.68 14.25 17.31
CA THR A 26 -4.96 14.18 16.05
C THR A 26 -4.25 12.83 16.07
N HIS A 27 -4.75 11.87 15.31
CA HIS A 27 -4.01 10.66 15.02
C HIS A 27 -2.74 11.12 14.33
N GLY A 28 -1.68 11.22 15.11
CA GLY A 28 -0.34 11.46 14.61
C GLY A 28 -0.03 10.29 13.70
N ALA A 29 -0.13 10.53 12.40
CA ALA A 29 0.55 9.72 11.40
C ALA A 29 2.05 9.91 11.63
N ARG A 30 2.57 9.19 12.62
CA ARG A 30 3.97 8.79 12.68
C ARG A 30 3.98 7.36 12.20
N ASP A 31 4.16 7.20 10.90
CA ASP A 31 4.97 6.09 10.42
C ASP A 31 5.84 6.61 9.28
N GLU A 32 7.14 6.65 9.54
CA GLU A 32 8.21 7.01 8.62
C GLU A 32 8.42 5.88 7.61
N ALA A 33 7.44 5.61 6.75
CA ALA A 33 7.74 5.05 5.44
C ALA A 33 8.06 6.26 4.56
N ARG A 34 9.33 6.45 4.21
CA ARG A 34 9.75 7.50 3.27
C ARG A 34 8.86 7.35 2.03
N PRO A 35 7.90 8.26 1.76
CA PRO A 35 7.04 8.09 0.60
C PRO A 35 7.98 8.02 -0.58
N SER A 36 7.82 7.01 -1.42
CA SER A 36 8.59 6.90 -2.65
C SER A 36 8.58 8.27 -3.31
N GLN A 37 9.75 8.88 -3.49
CA GLN A 37 9.85 10.18 -4.15
C GLN A 37 9.34 10.11 -5.60
N LEU A 38 9.16 8.89 -6.09
CA LEU A 38 8.53 8.55 -7.35
C LEU A 38 7.01 8.65 -7.24
N SER A 39 6.41 9.28 -8.24
CA SER A 39 4.98 9.39 -8.36
C SER A 39 4.38 8.00 -8.59
N GLY A 40 3.33 7.70 -7.84
CA GLY A 40 2.64 6.43 -7.92
C GLY A 40 2.06 6.00 -6.58
N GLN A 41 1.89 4.69 -6.41
CA GLN A 41 1.33 4.11 -5.20
C GLN A 41 2.39 3.24 -4.54
N TYR A 42 2.65 3.49 -3.25
CA TYR A 42 3.41 2.58 -2.41
C TYR A 42 2.44 1.84 -1.49
N VAL A 43 2.61 0.52 -1.40
CA VAL A 43 1.81 -0.37 -0.56
C VAL A 43 2.78 -1.07 0.38
N THR A 44 2.56 -0.90 1.68
CA THR A 44 3.42 -1.48 2.72
C THR A 44 3.06 -2.94 3.01
N ALA A 45 3.95 -3.67 3.69
CA ALA A 45 3.63 -4.99 4.24
C ALA A 45 2.38 -4.96 5.13
N GLU A 46 2.19 -3.88 5.91
CA GLU A 46 0.98 -3.70 6.73
C GLU A 46 -0.28 -3.68 5.87
N ASP A 47 -0.29 -2.86 4.82
CA ASP A 47 -1.43 -2.73 3.91
C ASP A 47 -1.74 -4.07 3.22
N ILE A 48 -0.70 -4.82 2.85
CA ILE A 48 -0.83 -6.16 2.24
C ILE A 48 -1.48 -7.12 3.24
N ARG A 49 -1.03 -7.17 4.49
CA ARG A 49 -1.61 -8.04 5.53
C ARG A 49 -3.05 -7.63 5.84
N ALA A 50 -3.32 -6.33 5.98
CA ALA A 50 -4.65 -5.79 6.22
C ALA A 50 -5.62 -6.09 5.07
N SER A 51 -5.13 -6.25 3.85
CA SER A 51 -5.94 -6.62 2.69
C SER A 51 -6.49 -8.05 2.73
N GLY A 52 -5.93 -8.94 3.56
CA GLY A 52 -6.33 -10.35 3.64
C GLY A 52 -5.92 -11.19 2.42
N ALA A 53 -5.01 -10.70 1.58
CA ALA A 53 -4.48 -11.44 0.45
C ALA A 53 -3.70 -12.69 0.88
N SER A 54 -3.84 -13.79 0.14
CA SER A 54 -3.10 -15.03 0.39
C SER A 54 -1.85 -15.16 -0.49
N SER A 55 -1.83 -14.49 -1.64
CA SER A 55 -0.73 -14.51 -2.61
C SER A 55 -0.35 -13.12 -3.09
N ALA A 56 0.81 -12.97 -3.74
CA ALA A 56 1.23 -11.70 -4.31
C ALA A 56 0.26 -11.20 -5.39
N TRP A 57 -0.32 -12.11 -6.18
CA TRP A 57 -1.38 -11.76 -7.13
C TRP A 57 -2.62 -11.15 -6.45
N GLU A 58 -3.05 -11.71 -5.32
CA GLU A 58 -4.17 -11.16 -4.56
C GLU A 58 -3.80 -9.84 -3.87
N ALA A 59 -2.57 -9.73 -3.36
CA ALA A 59 -2.09 -8.49 -2.76
C ALA A 59 -2.18 -7.34 -3.77
N LEU A 60 -1.71 -7.58 -5.00
CA LEU A 60 -1.86 -6.62 -6.09
C LEU A 60 -3.32 -6.25 -6.35
N LYS A 61 -4.21 -7.24 -6.51
CA LYS A 61 -5.65 -7.01 -6.73
C LYS A 61 -6.30 -6.17 -5.62
N TYR A 62 -5.95 -6.44 -4.37
CA TYR A 62 -6.66 -5.90 -3.21
C TYR A 62 -6.09 -4.57 -2.74
N THR A 63 -4.85 -4.25 -3.08
CA THR A 63 -4.17 -3.03 -2.62
C THR A 63 -3.94 -2.01 -3.73
N VAL A 64 -3.57 -2.46 -4.94
CA VAL A 64 -3.26 -1.55 -6.04
C VAL A 64 -4.55 -1.06 -6.70
N ARG A 65 -4.72 0.27 -6.77
CA ARG A 65 -5.94 0.92 -7.29
C ARG A 65 -5.78 1.53 -8.68
N THR A 66 -4.55 1.58 -9.19
CA THR A 66 -4.19 2.26 -10.43
C THR A 66 -4.14 1.33 -11.65
N HIS A 67 -4.35 0.04 -11.42
CA HIS A 67 -4.27 -1.01 -12.42
C HIS A 67 -5.42 -1.99 -12.26
N ARG A 68 -5.83 -2.55 -13.39
CA ARG A 68 -6.78 -3.65 -13.48
C ARG A 68 -6.05 -4.97 -13.62
N PHE A 69 -6.34 -5.86 -12.69
CA PHE A 69 -5.78 -7.20 -12.62
C PHE A 69 -6.86 -8.20 -13.04
N THR A 70 -6.61 -8.96 -14.10
CA THR A 70 -7.55 -9.94 -14.66
C THR A 70 -7.02 -11.34 -14.44
N ASP A 71 -7.87 -12.25 -13.96
CA ASP A 71 -7.54 -13.65 -13.80
C ASP A 71 -8.68 -14.57 -14.29
N TYR A 72 -8.34 -15.84 -14.49
CA TYR A 72 -9.29 -16.91 -14.78
C TYR A 72 -9.07 -18.04 -13.79
N HIS A 73 -10.07 -18.33 -12.94
CA HIS A 73 -9.94 -19.24 -11.79
C HIS A 73 -8.70 -18.95 -10.93
N GLY A 74 -8.44 -17.65 -10.68
CA GLY A 74 -7.30 -17.20 -9.89
C GLY A 74 -5.94 -17.31 -10.60
N VAL A 75 -5.88 -17.78 -11.85
CA VAL A 75 -4.65 -17.75 -12.66
C VAL A 75 -4.48 -16.35 -13.25
N PRO A 76 -3.37 -15.64 -12.97
CA PRO A 76 -3.10 -14.32 -13.55
C PRO A 76 -3.12 -14.39 -15.08
N THR A 77 -3.92 -13.53 -15.72
CA THR A 77 -3.99 -13.46 -17.18
C THR A 77 -3.49 -12.12 -17.71
N ARG A 78 -3.75 -11.02 -17.01
CA ARG A 78 -3.34 -9.70 -17.47
C ARG A 78 -3.31 -8.64 -16.38
N ILE A 79 -2.42 -7.66 -16.55
CA ILE A 79 -2.40 -6.40 -15.80
C ILE A 79 -2.54 -5.26 -16.80
N GLN A 80 -3.45 -4.32 -16.56
CA GLN A 80 -3.70 -3.18 -17.44
C GLN A 80 -3.65 -1.90 -16.63
N SER A 81 -3.04 -0.84 -17.19
CA SER A 81 -3.07 0.48 -16.57
C SER A 81 -4.46 1.10 -16.72
N ASP A 82 -4.99 1.70 -15.65
CA ASP A 82 -6.26 2.42 -15.72
C ASP A 82 -6.15 3.78 -16.45
N ARG A 83 -4.93 4.20 -16.82
CA ARG A 83 -4.70 5.43 -17.61
C ARG A 83 -5.17 5.35 -19.07
N GLY A 84 -5.85 4.27 -19.46
CA GLY A 84 -6.31 4.04 -20.82
C GLY A 84 -5.18 3.59 -21.74
N GLN A 85 -5.53 3.07 -22.92
CA GLN A 85 -4.52 2.62 -23.87
C GLN A 85 -3.82 3.83 -24.49
N GLY A 86 -2.52 3.98 -24.26
CA GLY A 86 -1.69 5.00 -24.93
C GLY A 86 -1.52 4.74 -26.44
N SER A 87 -1.82 3.53 -26.88
CA SER A 87 -1.84 3.11 -28.27
C SER A 87 -3.11 2.34 -28.62
N MET A 88 -3.76 2.68 -29.73
CA MET A 88 -4.90 1.93 -30.26
C MET A 88 -4.49 0.59 -30.89
N VAL A 89 -3.20 0.44 -31.22
CA VAL A 89 -2.65 -0.72 -31.95
C VAL A 89 -1.76 -1.57 -31.05
N LEU A 90 -0.97 -0.93 -30.18
CA LEU A 90 -0.02 -1.60 -29.31
C LEU A 90 -0.63 -1.83 -27.93
N ARG A 91 -0.63 -3.08 -27.48
CA ARG A 91 -1.04 -3.43 -26.11
C ARG A 91 0.13 -3.14 -25.18
N GLU A 92 0.00 -2.09 -24.40
CA GLU A 92 1.01 -1.67 -23.43
C GLU A 92 0.55 -2.13 -22.03
N ASP A 93 1.09 -3.26 -21.59
CA ASP A 93 0.92 -3.74 -20.23
C ASP A 93 2.12 -3.24 -19.39
N PRO A 94 1.93 -2.94 -18.09
CA PRO A 94 3.02 -2.46 -17.25
C PRO A 94 4.10 -3.53 -17.08
N LEU A 95 5.34 -3.09 -16.87
CA LEU A 95 6.44 -3.98 -16.56
C LEU A 95 6.32 -4.43 -15.10
N VAL A 96 6.56 -5.70 -14.82
CA VAL A 96 6.55 -6.23 -13.45
C VAL A 96 7.95 -6.70 -13.08
N PHE A 97 8.41 -6.32 -11.91
CA PHE A 97 9.68 -6.77 -11.34
C PHE A 97 9.43 -7.40 -9.98
N LEU A 98 10.17 -8.46 -9.70
CA LEU A 98 10.25 -9.13 -8.41
C LEU A 98 11.69 -9.06 -7.94
N ASP A 99 11.95 -8.36 -6.84
CA ASP A 99 13.29 -8.18 -6.27
C ASP A 99 14.31 -7.66 -7.31
N GLY A 100 13.85 -6.74 -8.18
CA GLY A 100 14.66 -6.18 -9.26
C GLY A 100 14.78 -7.06 -10.52
N ALA A 101 14.32 -8.31 -10.50
CA ALA A 101 14.28 -9.17 -11.67
C ALA A 101 12.99 -8.96 -12.48
N ARG A 102 13.11 -8.71 -13.78
CA ARG A 102 11.94 -8.53 -14.67
C ARG A 102 11.19 -9.84 -14.83
N LEU A 103 9.91 -9.84 -14.50
CA LEU A 103 9.02 -10.97 -14.74
C LEU A 103 8.47 -10.91 -16.17
N THR A 104 8.63 -12.02 -16.90
CA THR A 104 7.98 -12.26 -18.20
C THR A 104 6.69 -13.05 -18.05
N ASP A 105 6.61 -13.91 -17.04
CA ASP A 105 5.45 -14.72 -16.70
C ASP A 105 4.86 -14.25 -15.36
N ILE A 106 3.69 -13.61 -15.43
CA ILE A 106 2.97 -13.12 -14.25
C ILE A 106 2.26 -14.22 -13.45
N THR A 107 2.16 -15.44 -13.98
CA THR A 107 1.51 -16.55 -13.26
C THR A 107 2.27 -16.96 -12.01
N ILE A 108 3.58 -16.68 -11.96
CA ILE A 108 4.44 -16.90 -10.79
C ILE A 108 3.95 -16.15 -9.54
N LEU A 109 3.29 -15.01 -9.72
CA LEU A 109 2.79 -14.17 -8.62
C LEU A 109 1.72 -14.88 -7.77
N ARG A 110 1.06 -15.89 -8.31
CA ARG A 110 0.13 -16.73 -7.54
C ARG A 110 0.85 -17.68 -6.58
N MET A 111 2.09 -18.07 -6.90
CA MET A 111 2.87 -19.02 -6.12
C MET A 111 3.60 -18.37 -4.95
N ILE A 112 3.70 -17.03 -4.95
CA ILE A 112 4.37 -16.26 -3.89
C ILE A 112 3.34 -15.96 -2.79
N PRO A 113 3.54 -16.43 -1.55
CA PRO A 113 2.66 -16.11 -0.43
C PRO A 113 2.68 -14.61 -0.12
N ALA A 114 1.53 -14.03 0.23
CA ALA A 114 1.45 -12.61 0.58
C ALA A 114 2.31 -12.25 1.80
N ASN A 115 2.49 -13.18 2.75
CA ASN A 115 3.33 -12.99 3.92
C ASN A 115 4.83 -12.83 3.62
N ASN A 116 5.27 -13.22 2.42
CA ASN A 116 6.66 -13.05 1.99
C ASN A 116 6.88 -11.70 1.28
N LEU A 117 5.83 -10.89 1.11
CA LEU A 117 5.95 -9.57 0.52
C LEU A 117 6.35 -8.53 1.56
N HIS A 118 7.37 -7.76 1.24
CA HIS A 118 7.80 -6.59 2.00
C HIS A 118 7.05 -5.34 1.54
N ALA A 119 7.03 -5.08 0.23
CA ALA A 119 6.36 -3.90 -0.31
C ALA A 119 5.97 -4.09 -1.78
N ILE A 120 5.02 -3.27 -2.22
CA ILE A 120 4.69 -3.10 -3.63
C ILE A 120 4.80 -1.61 -3.98
N GLN A 121 5.66 -1.28 -4.92
CA GLN A 121 5.76 0.07 -5.49
C GLN A 121 5.22 0.06 -6.91
N VAL A 122 4.26 0.94 -7.17
CA VAL A 122 3.76 1.20 -8.51
C VAL A 122 4.29 2.54 -8.98
N LEU A 123 4.93 2.56 -10.14
CA LEU A 123 5.45 3.76 -10.79
C LEU A 123 4.55 4.17 -11.94
N THR A 124 4.32 5.47 -12.06
CA THR A 124 3.61 6.04 -13.21
C THR A 124 4.47 6.01 -14.47
N GLY A 125 3.84 6.05 -15.66
CA GLY A 125 4.56 6.06 -16.95
C GLY A 125 5.71 7.08 -17.04
N PRO A 126 5.53 8.35 -16.62
CA PRO A 126 6.62 9.33 -16.62
C PRO A 126 7.86 8.90 -15.80
N ASP A 127 7.66 8.47 -14.56
CA ASP A 127 8.78 8.01 -13.71
C ASP A 127 9.33 6.68 -14.22
N ALA A 128 8.45 5.76 -14.58
CA ALA A 128 8.80 4.45 -15.10
C ALA A 128 9.68 4.55 -16.35
N THR A 129 9.37 5.45 -17.29
CA THR A 129 10.20 5.66 -18.49
C THR A 129 11.53 6.35 -18.19
N THR A 130 11.60 7.13 -17.11
CA THR A 130 12.85 7.73 -16.63
C THR A 130 13.82 6.67 -16.10
N TYR A 131 13.33 5.69 -15.32
CA TYR A 131 14.19 4.68 -14.67
C TYR A 131 14.31 3.35 -15.43
N TYR A 132 13.29 2.95 -16.18
CA TYR A 132 13.20 1.65 -16.87
C TYR A 132 13.12 1.76 -18.40
N GLY A 133 13.21 2.98 -18.93
CA GLY A 133 13.27 3.25 -20.36
C GLY A 133 11.92 3.23 -21.08
N THR A 134 11.96 3.38 -22.41
CA THR A 134 10.77 3.63 -23.25
C THR A 134 9.75 2.48 -23.28
N SER A 135 10.13 1.27 -22.89
CA SER A 135 9.18 0.14 -22.78
C SER A 135 8.25 0.23 -21.58
N ALA A 136 8.48 1.19 -20.67
CA ALA A 136 7.79 1.34 -19.40
C ALA A 136 6.66 2.40 -19.42
N VAL A 137 6.17 2.77 -20.61
CA VAL A 137 5.11 3.80 -20.79
C VAL A 137 3.82 3.45 -20.02
N ALA A 138 3.46 2.17 -19.95
CA ALA A 138 2.30 1.69 -19.18
C ALA A 138 2.51 1.74 -17.65
N GLY A 139 3.72 2.07 -17.19
CA GLY A 139 4.13 2.03 -15.79
C GLY A 139 4.95 0.79 -15.44
N VAL A 140 5.42 0.76 -14.20
CA VAL A 140 6.21 -0.34 -13.63
C VAL A 140 5.61 -0.72 -12.27
N ILE A 141 5.54 -2.01 -11.99
CA ILE A 141 5.17 -2.56 -10.70
C ILE A 141 6.41 -3.28 -10.15
N LEU A 142 6.91 -2.79 -9.03
CA LEU A 142 8.01 -3.38 -8.28
C LEU A 142 7.43 -4.13 -7.09
N ILE A 143 7.83 -5.37 -6.95
CA ILE A 143 7.43 -6.24 -5.84
C ILE A 143 8.70 -6.61 -5.11
N GLU A 144 8.73 -6.29 -3.82
CA GLU A 144 9.84 -6.61 -2.94
C GLU A 144 9.41 -7.73 -2.00
N THR A 145 10.25 -8.75 -1.87
CA THR A 145 10.08 -9.82 -0.92
C THR A 145 10.98 -9.60 0.29
N THR A 146 10.57 -10.15 1.42
CA THR A 146 11.37 -10.09 2.67
C THR A 146 12.74 -10.78 2.51
N LEU A 147 12.83 -11.78 1.62
CA LEU A 147 14.09 -12.45 1.30
C LEU A 147 15.01 -11.57 0.43
N GLY A 148 14.44 -10.81 -0.49
CA GLY A 148 15.20 -9.88 -1.34
C GLY A 148 15.86 -8.76 -0.54
N GLU A 149 15.18 -8.25 0.50
CA GLU A 149 15.70 -7.23 1.41
C GLU A 149 16.92 -7.73 2.22
N GLU A 150 16.84 -8.94 2.78
CA GLU A 150 17.94 -9.55 3.57
C GLU A 150 19.22 -9.72 2.74
N VAL A 151 19.07 -10.06 1.45
CA VAL A 151 20.19 -10.20 0.52
C VAL A 151 20.77 -8.82 0.14
N ALA A 152 19.93 -7.79 0.00
CA ALA A 152 20.40 -6.44 -0.29
C ALA A 152 21.24 -5.86 0.86
N ASP A 153 20.86 -6.13 2.12
CA ASP A 153 21.59 -5.69 3.31
C ASP A 153 22.93 -6.43 3.48
N THR A 154 22.98 -7.71 3.05
CA THR A 154 24.21 -8.51 3.07
C THR A 154 25.19 -8.13 1.94
N VAL A 155 24.69 -7.66 0.80
CA VAL A 155 25.50 -7.29 -0.38
C VAL A 155 25.96 -5.82 -0.33
N ALA A 156 25.50 -5.03 0.64
CA ALA A 156 26.12 -3.77 1.02
C ALA A 156 27.48 -4.03 1.71
N VAL A 157 28.45 -4.49 0.92
CA VAL A 157 29.85 -4.70 1.31
C VAL A 157 30.38 -3.39 1.93
N PRO A 158 31.09 -3.46 3.08
CA PRO A 158 31.63 -2.29 3.74
C PRO A 158 32.50 -1.48 2.78
N ASP A 159 32.17 -0.20 2.74
CA ASP A 159 32.99 0.91 2.28
C ASP A 159 34.49 0.57 2.36
N THR A 160 35.15 0.53 1.20
CA THR A 160 36.61 0.56 1.12
C THR A 160 37.05 1.95 1.55
N THR A 161 37.02 2.18 2.86
CA THR A 161 37.80 3.25 3.48
C THR A 161 39.09 2.65 4.03
N ALA A 162 40.18 3.23 3.52
CA ALA A 162 41.55 3.30 4.04
C ALA A 162 42.61 2.38 3.37
N PRO A 163 43.87 2.85 3.28
CA PRO A 163 44.41 4.14 3.77
C PRO A 163 44.52 5.25 2.72
#